data_AF-A0A815XLN7-F1
#
_entry.id   AF-A0A815XLN7-F1
#
_cell.length_a   1.000
_cell.length_b   1.000
_cell.length_c   1.000
_cell.angle_alpha   90.00
_cell.angle_beta   90.00
_cell.angle_gamma   90.00
#
_symmetry.space_group_name_H-M   'P 1'
#
loop_
_entity.id
_entity.type
_entity.pdbx_description
1 polymer ?
#
loop_
_entity_poly.entity_id
_entity_poly.type
_entity_poly.pdbx_seq_one_letter_code
_entity_poly.pdbx_strand_id
1 'polypeptide(L)'
;MILHGRLVYAWLTLLVILLLAFQGSFAKGSCSHNNGGCGKNALCSENRKTSAIKCTCKTGYTNTGSAVHVVCKDSCTIKNGGCGPHAA
;
A
#
# COMPACT_ATOMS: atom_id res chain seq x y z
N MET A 1 -4.67 3.76 47.47
CA MET A 1 -5.25 3.02 46.32
C MET A 1 -5.21 3.84 45.01
N ILE A 2 -5.48 5.15 45.03
CA ILE A 2 -5.63 5.97 43.81
C ILE A 2 -4.29 6.32 43.12
N LEU A 3 -3.18 6.39 43.88
CA LEU A 3 -1.86 6.75 43.34
C LEU A 3 -1.28 5.68 42.40
N HIS A 4 -1.55 4.39 42.67
CA HIS A 4 -1.18 3.29 41.77
C HIS A 4 -2.00 3.29 40.47
N GLY A 5 -3.27 3.70 40.53
CA GLY A 5 -4.12 3.82 39.35
C GLY A 5 -3.66 4.91 38.39
N ARG A 6 -3.21 6.06 38.91
CA ARG A 6 -2.69 7.17 38.08
C ARG A 6 -1.38 6.82 37.37
N LEU A 7 -0.49 6.08 38.04
CA LEU A 7 0.73 5.58 37.41
C LEU A 7 0.40 4.57 36.31
N VAL A 8 -0.39 3.54 36.61
CA VAL A 8 -0.80 2.51 35.63
C VAL A 8 -1.52 3.13 34.43
N TYR A 9 -2.38 4.12 34.68
CA TYR A 9 -3.06 4.87 33.62
C TYR A 9 -2.08 5.65 32.74
N ALA A 10 -1.08 6.31 33.34
CA ALA A 10 -0.03 7.01 32.60
C ALA A 10 0.82 6.06 31.72
N TRP A 11 1.13 4.87 32.22
CA TRP A 11 1.84 3.85 31.41
C TRP A 11 0.98 3.32 30.26
N LEU A 12 -0.31 3.07 30.51
CA LEU A 12 -1.25 2.63 29.46
C LEU A 12 -1.44 3.69 28.38
N THR A 13 -1.58 4.97 28.75
CA THR A 13 -1.75 6.05 27.78
C THR A 13 -0.48 6.27 26.96
N LEU A 14 0.71 6.16 27.57
CA LEU A 14 1.98 6.25 26.85
C LEU A 14 2.16 5.09 25.84
N LEU A 15 1.77 3.87 26.23
CA LEU A 15 1.79 2.68 25.36
C LEU A 15 0.82 2.85 24.19
N VAL A 16 -0.39 3.35 24.44
CA VAL A 16 -1.38 3.63 23.39
C VAL A 16 -0.87 4.72 22.45
N ILE A 17 -0.30 5.82 22.96
CA ILE A 17 0.29 6.88 22.13
C ILE A 17 1.44 6.34 21.28
N LEU A 18 2.28 5.45 21.83
CA LEU A 18 3.35 4.79 21.10
C LEU A 18 2.80 3.89 19.99
N LEU A 19 1.78 3.08 20.28
CA LEU A 19 1.11 2.21 19.30
C LEU A 19 0.41 3.02 18.18
N LEU A 20 -0.22 4.14 18.53
CA LEU A 20 -0.83 5.06 17.56
C LEU A 20 0.22 5.79 16.70
N ALA A 21 1.39 6.11 17.26
CA ALA A 21 2.52 6.68 16.51
C ALA A 21 3.15 5.67 15.53
N PHE A 22 3.07 4.37 15.82
CA PHE A 22 3.49 3.30 14.90
C PHE A 22 2.52 3.05 13.73
N GLN A 23 1.31 3.61 13.75
CA GLN A 23 0.42 3.59 12.57
C GLN A 23 0.83 4.60 11.49
N GLY A 24 1.87 5.40 11.76
CA GLY A 24 2.42 6.37 10.83
C GLY A 24 3.31 5.75 9.77
N SER A 25 2.73 5.14 8.74
CA SER A 25 3.34 5.05 7.39
C SER A 25 2.33 4.54 6.36
N PHE A 26 1.18 5.20 6.24
CA PHE A 26 0.66 5.42 4.90
C PHE A 26 0.88 6.90 4.65
N ALA A 27 2.09 7.26 4.22
CA ALA A 27 2.25 8.51 3.51
C ALA A 27 1.19 8.47 2.41
N LYS A 28 0.10 9.22 2.60
CA LYS A 28 -0.98 9.35 1.64
C LYS A 28 -0.40 10.21 0.52
N GLY A 29 0.52 9.62 -0.23
CA GLY A 29 1.24 10.27 -1.30
C GLY A 29 0.23 10.62 -2.37
N SER A 30 0.22 11.85 -2.84
CA SER A 30 -0.55 12.19 -4.03
C SER A 30 0.05 11.48 -5.24
N CYS A 31 -0.72 11.30 -6.30
CA CYS A 31 -0.14 10.75 -7.53
C CYS A 31 1.01 11.62 -8.09
N SER A 32 1.00 12.91 -7.76
CA SER A 32 2.07 13.85 -8.11
C SER A 32 3.37 13.63 -7.34
N HIS A 33 3.35 12.92 -6.21
CA HIS A 33 4.53 12.66 -5.40
C HIS A 33 4.82 11.16 -5.31
N ASN A 34 5.97 10.74 -5.84
CA ASN A 34 6.39 9.33 -5.87
C ASN A 34 5.31 8.38 -6.44
N ASN A 35 4.53 8.83 -7.43
CA ASN A 35 3.43 8.07 -8.04
C ASN A 35 2.43 7.50 -7.02
N GLY A 36 2.18 8.21 -5.90
CA GLY A 36 1.31 7.73 -4.82
C GLY A 36 1.77 6.45 -4.12
N GLY A 37 3.05 6.07 -4.27
CA GLY A 37 3.59 4.78 -3.80
C GLY A 37 3.36 3.62 -4.77
N CYS A 38 2.81 3.86 -5.96
CA CYS A 38 2.61 2.83 -6.98
C CYS A 38 3.94 2.46 -7.67
N GLY A 39 4.14 1.16 -7.94
CA GLY A 39 5.34 0.66 -8.62
C GLY A 39 5.57 1.21 -10.04
N LYS A 40 6.77 1.00 -10.60
CA LYS A 40 7.25 1.56 -11.89
C LYS A 40 6.33 1.33 -13.11
N ASN A 41 5.58 0.23 -13.13
CA ASN A 41 4.65 -0.14 -14.21
C ASN A 41 3.17 0.04 -13.84
N ALA A 42 2.89 0.78 -12.77
CA ALA A 42 1.56 1.13 -12.32
C ALA A 42 1.25 2.61 -12.63
N LEU A 43 -0.01 2.86 -12.96
CA LEU A 43 -0.66 4.15 -13.03
C LEU A 43 -1.26 4.47 -11.68
N CYS A 44 -0.99 5.66 -11.17
CA CYS A 44 -1.65 6.18 -9.99
C CYS A 44 -2.91 6.96 -10.38
N SER A 45 -4.02 6.69 -9.69
CA SER A 45 -5.21 7.53 -9.69
C SER A 45 -5.61 7.87 -8.26
N GLU A 46 -5.92 9.13 -8.01
CA GLU A 46 -6.39 9.60 -6.70
C GLU A 46 -7.87 9.97 -6.76
N ASN A 47 -8.64 9.53 -5.76
CA ASN A 47 -10.01 9.98 -5.60
C ASN A 47 -10.02 11.33 -4.88
N ARG A 48 -10.40 12.40 -5.57
CA ARG A 48 -10.40 13.76 -5.00
C ARG A 48 -11.30 13.96 -3.77
N LYS A 49 -12.32 13.10 -3.55
CA LYS A 49 -13.24 13.22 -2.41
C LYS A 49 -12.72 12.54 -1.14
N THR A 50 -12.05 11.40 -1.28
CA THR A 50 -11.55 10.59 -0.16
C THR A 50 -10.04 10.60 -0.03
N SER A 51 -9.37 11.28 -0.96
CA SER A 51 -7.92 11.30 -1.19
C SER A 51 -7.34 9.88 -1.27
N ALA A 52 -8.14 8.89 -1.67
CA ALA A 52 -7.72 7.49 -1.75
C ALA A 52 -6.86 7.28 -3.00
N ILE A 53 -5.71 6.64 -2.82
CA ILE A 53 -4.82 6.28 -3.92
C ILE A 53 -5.18 4.90 -4.42
N LYS A 54 -5.28 4.77 -5.74
CA LYS A 54 -5.49 3.51 -6.43
C LYS A 54 -4.39 3.34 -7.48
N CYS A 55 -3.64 2.26 -7.35
CA CYS A 55 -2.64 1.83 -8.32
C CYS A 55 -3.26 0.84 -9.29
N THR A 56 -3.13 1.07 -10.59
CA THR A 56 -3.59 0.14 -11.64
C THR A 56 -2.44 -0.17 -12.58
N CYS A 57 -2.23 -1.42 -12.95
CA CYS A 57 -1.15 -1.73 -13.90
C CYS A 57 -1.41 -1.13 -15.27
N LYS A 58 -0.34 -0.68 -15.94
CA LYS A 58 -0.38 -0.27 -17.34
C LYS A 58 -0.83 -1.43 -18.23
N THR A 59 -1.36 -1.12 -19.41
CA THR A 59 -1.68 -2.13 -20.43
C THR A 59 -0.45 -3.01 -20.72
N GLY A 60 -0.65 -4.33 -20.82
CA GLY A 60 0.43 -5.30 -20.99
C GLY A 60 1.10 -5.75 -19.68
N TYR A 61 0.65 -5.24 -18.53
CA TYR A 61 1.13 -5.67 -17.21
C TYR A 61 -0.01 -6.23 -16.36
N THR A 62 0.29 -7.30 -15.61
CA THR A 62 -0.63 -7.94 -14.69
C THR A 62 -0.22 -7.65 -13.25
N ASN A 63 -1.20 -7.37 -12.38
CA ASN A 63 -0.94 -7.25 -10.95
C ASN A 63 -0.67 -8.65 -10.37
N THR A 64 0.55 -8.87 -9.89
CA THR A 64 0.96 -10.10 -9.19
C THR A 64 1.10 -9.89 -7.68
N GLY A 65 0.83 -8.68 -7.19
CA GLY A 65 0.88 -8.32 -5.77
C GLY A 65 -0.47 -8.44 -5.08
N SER A 66 -0.67 -7.66 -4.02
CA SER A 66 -1.92 -7.60 -3.26
C SER A 66 -2.75 -6.37 -3.64
N ALA A 67 -4.00 -6.29 -3.14
CA ALA A 67 -4.88 -5.15 -3.40
C ALA A 67 -4.32 -3.81 -2.90
N VAL A 68 -3.59 -3.83 -1.79
CA VAL A 68 -2.92 -2.66 -1.19
C VAL A 68 -1.48 -2.46 -1.67
N HIS A 69 -0.85 -3.51 -2.22
CA HIS A 69 0.54 -3.47 -2.67
C HIS A 69 0.63 -4.01 -4.10
N VAL A 70 0.36 -3.12 -5.06
CA VAL A 70 0.25 -3.47 -6.48
C VAL A 70 1.64 -3.65 -7.08
N VAL A 71 1.90 -4.86 -7.60
CA VAL A 71 3.15 -5.22 -8.28
C VAL A 71 2.83 -5.55 -9.72
N CYS A 72 3.24 -4.70 -10.64
CA CYS A 72 2.93 -4.85 -12.06
C CYS A 72 4.07 -5.56 -12.79
N LYS A 73 3.83 -6.81 -13.17
CA LYS A 73 4.77 -7.64 -13.94
C LYS A 73 4.27 -7.79 -15.37
N ASP A 74 5.20 -7.83 -16.32
CA ASP A 74 4.89 -7.99 -17.74
C ASP A 74 4.04 -9.25 -17.95
N SER A 75 2.88 -9.09 -18.59
CA SER A 75 1.90 -10.16 -18.76
C SER A 75 2.45 -11.33 -19.58
N CYS A 76 3.35 -11.07 -20.54
CA CYS A 76 3.98 -12.12 -21.36
C CYS A 76 4.92 -12.99 -20.51
N THR A 77 5.54 -12.42 -19.47
CA THR A 77 6.35 -13.20 -18.52
C THR A 77 5.53 -14.01 -17.51
N ILE A 78 4.22 -13.79 -17.45
CA ILE A 78 3.31 -14.57 -16.61
C ILE A 78 2.72 -15.71 -17.45
N LYS A 79 3.06 -16.96 -17.09
CA LYS A 79 2.54 -18.16 -17.77
C LYS A 79 2.71 -18.10 -19.31
N ASN A 80 3.85 -17.61 -19.79
CA ASN A 80 4.14 -17.43 -21.21
C ASN A 80 3.08 -16.58 -21.93
N GLY A 81 2.50 -15.56 -21.28
CA GLY A 81 1.42 -14.75 -21.85
C GLY A 81 0.12 -15.50 -22.12
N GLY A 82 -0.02 -16.73 -21.59
CA GLY A 82 -1.11 -17.65 -21.96
C GLY A 82 -0.85 -18.43 -23.25
N CYS A 83 0.31 -18.26 -23.88
CA CYS A 83 0.70 -19.03 -25.05
C CYS A 83 1.08 -20.46 -24.67
N GLY A 84 0.83 -21.40 -25.59
CA GLY A 84 1.28 -22.78 -25.43
C GLY A 84 2.80 -22.89 -25.27
N PRO A 85 3.32 -24.00 -24.74
CA PRO A 85 4.75 -24.18 -24.43
C PRO A 85 5.68 -24.13 -25.65
N HIS A 86 5.14 -24.05 -26.87
CA HIS A 86 5.88 -24.02 -28.13
C HIS A 86 5.55 -22.81 -28.99
N ALA A 87 4.82 -21.82 -28.46
CA ALA A 87 4.60 -20.57 -29.19
C ALA A 87 5.79 -19.64 -28.94
N ALA A 88 6.38 -19.15 -30.02
CA ALA A 88 7.45 -18.14 -30.05
C ALA A 88 6.90 -16.82 -30.61
#